data_AF-A0A7K3MQY2-F1
#
_entry.id   AF-A0A7K3MQY2-F1
#
_cell.length_a   1.000
_cell.length_b   1.000
_cell.length_c   1.000
_cell.angle_alpha   90.00
_cell.angle_beta   90.00
_cell.angle_gamma   90.00
#
_symmetry.space_group_name_H-M   'P 1'
#
loop_
_entity.id
_entity.type
_entity.pdbx_description
1 polymer ?
#
loop_
_entity_poly.entity_id
_entity_poly.type
_entity_poly.pdbx_seq_one_letter_code
_entity_poly.pdbx_strand_id
1 'polypeptide(L)' 'FFVNIAMVLGIFPTIGVPLPFFSYGGSGLWGFTILLFIFIKMDANKVNEW' A
#
# COMPACT_ATOMS: atom_id res chain seq x y z
N PHE A 1 1.16 -4.84 5.64
CA PHE A 1 2.00 -6.05 5.56
C PHE A 1 1.77 -6.99 6.75
N PHE A 2 1.92 -6.51 7.99
CA PHE A 2 1.77 -7.32 9.21
C PHE A 2 0.43 -8.08 9.33
N VAL A 3 -0.70 -7.45 8.99
CA VAL A 3 -2.03 -8.09 9.02
C VAL A 3 -2.14 -9.26 8.04
N ASN A 4 -1.52 -9.18 6.86
CA ASN A 4 -1.51 -10.28 5.88
C ASN A 4 -0.65 -11.46 6.35
N ILE A 5 0.49 -11.18 7.00
CA ILE A 5 1.32 -12.23 7.62
C ILE A 5 0.56 -12.90 8.77
N ALA A 6 -0.11 -12.13 9.62
CA ALA A 6 -0.90 -12.67 10.72
C ALA A 6 -2.05 -13.57 10.23
N MET A 7 -2.66 -13.26 9.09
CA MET A 7 -3.67 -14.12 8.46
C MET A 7 -3.07 -15.40 7.86
N VAL A 8 -1.88 -15.36 7.24
CA VAL A 8 -1.17 -16.55 6.74
C VAL A 8 -0.71 -17.47 7.87
N LEU A 9 -0.33 -16.90 9.02
CA LEU A 9 0.04 -17.65 10.23
C LEU A 9 -1.17 -18.14 11.05
N GLY A 10 -2.41 -17.82 10.63
CA GLY A 10 -3.63 -18.26 11.31
C GLY A 10 -3.93 -17.53 12.63
N ILE A 11 -3.29 -16.38 12.88
CA ILE A 11 -3.43 -15.58 14.12
C ILE A 11 -4.68 -14.69 14.07
N PHE A 12 -5.14 -14.31 12.87
CA PHE A 12 -6.35 -13.52 12.63
C PHE A 12 -7.25 -14.19 11.58
N PRO A 13 -8.59 -14.01 11.65
CA PRO A 13 -9.50 -14.52 10.63
C PRO A 13 -9.17 -13.95 9.25
N THR A 14 -9.32 -14.77 8.21
CA THR A 14 -9.02 -14.38 6.82
C THR A 14 -10.01 -13.34 6.33
N ILE A 15 -9.65 -12.06 6.47
CA ILE A 15 -10.32 -10.95 5.80
C ILE A 15 -9.57 -10.77 4.47
N GLY A 16 -10.30 -10.75 3.35
CA GLY A 16 -9.72 -10.53 2.03
C GLY A 16 -9.24 -9.09 1.85
N VAL A 17 -8.16 -8.70 2.54
CA VAL A 17 -7.52 -7.40 2.37
C VAL A 17 -6.46 -7.52 1.29
N PRO A 18 -6.68 -6.96 0.08
CA PRO A 18 -5.73 -7.07 -1.01
C PRO A 18 -4.38 -6.46 -0.59
N LEU A 19 -3.31 -7.24 -0.72
CA LEU A 19 -1.95 -6.74 -0.52
C LEU A 19 -1.69 -5.54 -1.44
N PRO A 20 -1.15 -4.42 -0.91
CA PRO A 20 -0.63 -3.35 -1.73
C PRO A 20 0.41 -3.91 -2.71
N PHE A 21 0.27 -3.60 -4.00
CA PHE A 21 1.18 -3.99 -5.09
C PHE A 21 1.29 -5.48 -5.47
N PHE A 22 0.87 -6.42 -4.62
CA PHE A 22 1.03 -7.87 -4.86
C PHE A 22 -0.27 -8.66 -4.99
N SER A 23 -1.43 -8.07 -4.69
CA SER A 23 -2.74 -8.73 -4.88
C SER A 23 -3.39 -8.35 -6.21
N TYR A 24 -4.05 -9.30 -6.86
CA TYR A 24 -4.76 -9.15 -8.15
C TYR A 24 -6.03 -8.27 -8.10
N GLY A 25 -6.13 -7.35 -7.14
CA GLY A 25 -7.20 -6.36 -7.05
C GLY A 25 -6.83 -5.11 -7.83
N GLY A 26 -7.33 -4.97 -9.06
CA GLY A 26 -6.99 -3.84 -9.95
C GLY A 26 -7.24 -2.45 -9.33
N SER A 27 -8.34 -2.28 -8.57
CA SER A 27 -8.65 -1.02 -7.88
C SER A 27 -7.67 -0.67 -6.76
N GLY A 28 -7.11 -1.68 -6.08
CA GLY A 28 -6.08 -1.50 -5.06
C GLY A 28 -4.76 -1.03 -5.68
N LEU A 29 -4.35 -1.64 -6.81
CA LEU A 29 -3.12 -1.26 -7.51
C LEU A 29 -3.15 0.21 -7.96
N TRP A 30 -4.24 0.65 -8.58
CA TRP A 30 -4.40 2.03 -9.04
C TRP A 30 -4.42 3.03 -7.87
N GLY A 31 -5.13 2.72 -6.78
CA GLY A 31 -5.17 3.54 -5.58
C GLY A 31 -3.78 3.73 -4.95
N PHE A 32 -3.04 2.64 -4.75
CA PHE A 32 -1.69 2.70 -4.17
C PHE A 32 -0.67 3.39 -5.08
N THR A 33 -0.80 3.25 -6.41
CA THR A 33 0.07 3.92 -7.38
C THR A 33 -0.12 5.45 -7.32
N ILE A 34 -1.36 5.93 -7.31
CA ILE A 34 -1.67 7.37 -7.20
C ILE A 34 -1.13 7.93 -5.87
N LEU A 35 -1.34 7.20 -4.77
CA LEU A 35 -0.89 7.59 -3.44
C LEU A 35 0.65 7.69 -3.36
N LEU A 36 1.36 6.77 -4.03
CA LEU A 36 2.82 6.79 -4.15
C LEU A 36 3.30 8.04 -4.90
N PHE A 37 2.70 8.39 -6.04
CA PHE A 37 3.07 9.61 -6.78
C PHE A 37 2.77 10.90 -6.01
N ILE A 38 1.72 10.94 -5.19
CA ILE A 38 1.44 12.07 -4.29
C ILE A 38 2.56 12.22 -3.24
N PHE A 39 2.99 11.11 -2.62
CA PHE A 39 4.09 11.17 -1.66
C PHE A 39 5.41 11.59 -2.30
N ILE A 40 5.73 11.06 -3.49
CA ILE A 40 6.93 11.49 -4.24
C ILE A 40 6.88 12.99 -4.55
N LYS A 41 5.73 13.51 -5.01
CA LYS A 41 5.58 14.95 -5.29
C LYS A 41 5.75 15.79 -4.02
N MET A 42 5.16 15.35 -2.90
CA MET A 42 5.25 16.05 -1.62
C MET A 42 6.69 16.04 -1.06
N ASP A 43 7.43 14.95 -1.27
CA ASP A 43 8.83 14.83 -0.89
C ASP A 43 9.76 15.66 -1.80
N ALA A 44 9.53 15.64 -3.11
CA ALA A 44 10.25 16.49 -4.06
C ALA A 44 10.04 17.99 -3.80
N ASN A 45 8.84 18.38 -3.35
CA ASN A 45 8.57 19.76 -2.94
C ASN A 45 9.29 20.14 -1.65
N LYS A 46 9.48 19.21 -0.70
CA LYS A 46 10.31 19.43 0.51
C LYS A 46 11.79 19.65 0.17
N VAL A 47 12.30 19.00 -0.87
CA VAL A 47 13.69 19.19 -1.35
C VAL A 47 13.92 20.58 -1.94
N ASN A 48 12.86 21.26 -2.41
CA ASN A 48 12.91 22.60 -2.98
C ASN A 48 12.80 23.74 -1.93
N GLU A 49 12.72 23.42 -0.63
CA GLU A 49 12.73 24.39 0.47
C GLU A 49 14.13 24.59 1.10
N TRP A 50 15.19 24.58 0.27
CA TRP A 50 16.55 24.99 0.61
C TRP A 50 16.95 26.24 -0.19
#